data_AF-A0A1A8K0P4-F1
#
_entry.id   AF-A0A1A8K0P4-F1
#
_cell.length_a   1.000
_cell.length_b   1.000
_cell.length_c   1.000
_cell.angle_alpha   90.00
_cell.angle_beta   90.00
_cell.angle_gamma   90.00
#
_symmetry.space_group_name_H-M   'P 1'
#
loop_
_entity.id
_entity.type
_entity.pdbx_description
1 polymer ?
#
loop_
_entity_poly.entity_id
_entity_poly.type
_entity_poly.pdbx_seq_one_letter_code
_entity_poly.pdbx_strand_id
1 'polypeptide(L)'
;EGLRTLLKNSSKSCFRKALFSQFENNTDSVVPGHLCCTYCHSVCSCTSAGCDMAVPKYEQAPLEVSAPGQIREVTEDEKDLIQSLLHTYQLSLNPESRLYTNSSYCTGFSDELINAVLEHCAEIFDLNFIMNNLPVFSKRHAQEILRILFEVFEDFKFTELDFPPEDFVVPDPNYMGYFDEDTEGTGLS
;
A
#
# COMPACT_ATOMS: atom_id res chain seq x y z
N GLU A 1 20.05 -0.77 -12.00
CA GLU A 1 19.88 -0.96 -10.55
C GLU A 1 18.37 -0.98 -10.24
N GLY A 2 17.84 -1.98 -9.54
CA GLY A 2 16.38 -2.12 -9.38
C GLY A 2 15.77 -1.18 -8.33
N LEU A 3 14.46 -0.90 -8.44
CA LEU A 3 13.69 -0.06 -7.51
C LEU A 3 13.86 -0.45 -6.03
N ARG A 4 13.97 -1.76 -5.73
CA ARG A 4 14.22 -2.27 -4.37
C ARG A 4 15.53 -1.76 -3.77
N THR A 5 16.58 -1.59 -4.58
CA THR A 5 17.87 -1.08 -4.13
C THR A 5 17.80 0.43 -3.85
N LEU A 6 17.04 1.17 -4.66
CA LEU A 6 16.78 2.60 -4.43
C LEU A 6 16.01 2.83 -3.13
N LEU A 7 14.97 2.03 -2.88
CA LEU A 7 14.19 2.09 -1.64
C LEU A 7 15.04 1.78 -0.40
N LYS A 8 15.98 0.83 -0.48
CA LYS A 8 16.93 0.54 0.61
C LYS A 8 17.94 1.67 0.88
N ASN A 9 18.19 2.51 -0.12
CA ASN A 9 19.10 3.65 -0.02
C ASN A 9 18.38 4.97 0.26
N SER A 10 17.06 4.94 0.50
CA SER A 10 16.23 6.13 0.76
C SER A 10 16.67 6.93 1.98
N SER A 11 17.46 6.35 2.89
CA SER A 11 18.02 7.01 4.08
C SER A 11 19.41 7.62 3.87
N LYS A 12 20.04 7.42 2.70
CA LYS A 12 21.44 7.83 2.44
C LYS A 12 21.55 9.06 1.55
N SER A 13 20.54 9.35 0.73
CA SER A 13 20.54 10.46 -0.21
C SER A 13 19.12 10.86 -0.59
N CYS A 14 18.98 12.01 -1.26
CA CYS A 14 17.68 12.47 -1.75
C CYS A 14 17.04 11.43 -2.65
N PHE A 15 15.91 10.87 -2.22
CA PHE A 15 15.18 9.82 -2.93
C PHE A 15 14.79 10.25 -4.35
N ARG A 16 14.36 11.51 -4.52
CA ARG A 16 14.01 12.04 -5.85
C ARG A 16 15.21 12.08 -6.78
N LYS A 17 16.38 12.50 -6.30
CA LYS A 17 17.60 12.51 -7.13
C LYS A 17 17.99 11.10 -7.55
N ALA A 18 17.94 10.14 -6.61
CA ALA A 18 18.28 8.75 -6.89
C ALA A 18 17.32 8.08 -7.90
N LEU A 19 16.03 8.44 -7.86
CA LEU A 19 15.07 8.01 -8.88
C LEU A 19 15.34 8.67 -10.23
N PHE A 20 15.51 10.00 -10.23
CA PHE A 20 15.68 10.78 -11.46
C PHE A 20 17.00 10.47 -12.17
N SER A 21 18.05 10.07 -11.44
CA SER A 21 19.34 9.71 -12.00
C SER A 21 19.30 8.45 -12.87
N GLN A 22 18.21 7.68 -12.83
CA GLN A 22 18.01 6.57 -13.74
C GLN A 22 17.59 7.02 -15.16
N PHE A 23 17.08 8.25 -15.28
CA PHE A 23 16.55 8.79 -16.52
C PHE A 23 17.43 9.90 -17.10
N GLU A 24 18.04 10.72 -16.24
CA GLU A 24 18.87 11.85 -16.65
C GLU A 24 20.21 11.91 -15.91
N ASN A 25 21.23 12.40 -16.61
CA ASN A 25 22.57 12.55 -16.05
C ASN A 25 22.71 13.78 -15.13
N ASN A 26 21.79 14.76 -15.25
CA ASN A 26 21.76 15.93 -14.38
C ASN A 26 20.54 15.84 -13.45
N THR A 27 20.79 15.78 -12.14
CA THR A 27 19.76 15.70 -11.10
C THR A 27 19.91 16.83 -10.08
N ASP A 28 20.24 18.02 -10.58
CA ASP A 28 20.29 19.21 -9.75
C ASP A 28 18.91 19.57 -9.19
N SER A 29 18.89 20.07 -7.96
CA SER A 29 17.64 20.50 -7.33
C SER A 29 17.27 21.90 -7.81
N VAL A 30 15.99 22.11 -8.11
CA VAL A 30 15.44 23.43 -8.46
C VAL A 30 15.46 24.35 -7.23
N VAL A 31 15.69 25.65 -7.44
CA VAL A 31 15.73 26.68 -6.38
C VAL A 31 14.62 27.71 -6.61
N PRO A 32 13.85 28.11 -5.57
CA PRO A 32 13.92 27.64 -4.18
C PRO A 32 13.27 26.26 -4.05
N GLY A 33 14.01 25.30 -3.50
CA GLY A 33 13.56 23.91 -3.49
C GLY A 33 12.84 23.56 -2.20
N HIS A 34 11.52 23.32 -2.23
CA HIS A 34 10.80 22.72 -1.09
C HIS A 34 9.63 21.85 -1.54
N LEU A 35 9.56 20.65 -0.93
CA LEU A 35 8.55 19.59 -0.92
C LEU A 35 9.29 18.33 -0.45
N CYS A 36 10.02 18.37 0.67
CA CYS A 36 11.09 17.41 0.98
C CYS A 36 10.63 15.93 0.94
N CYS A 37 11.44 15.05 0.33
CA CYS A 37 11.31 13.60 0.55
C CYS A 37 11.77 13.23 1.97
N THR A 38 11.57 11.99 2.40
CA THR A 38 11.92 11.49 3.75
C THR A 38 13.35 11.84 4.18
N TYR A 39 14.35 11.61 3.32
CA TYR A 39 15.74 11.99 3.60
C TYR A 39 15.92 13.50 3.66
N CYS A 40 15.42 14.24 2.66
CA CYS A 40 15.55 15.69 2.64
C CYS A 40 14.86 16.34 3.84
N HIS A 41 13.80 15.73 4.35
CA HIS A 41 13.07 16.20 5.53
C HIS A 41 13.96 16.08 6.78
N SER A 42 14.71 14.98 6.95
CA SER A 42 15.56 14.79 8.13
C SER A 42 16.77 15.71 8.19
N VAL A 43 17.24 16.22 7.04
CA VAL A 43 18.40 17.13 6.94
C VAL A 43 18.03 18.56 6.54
N CYS A 44 16.74 18.86 6.34
CA CYS A 44 16.29 20.20 5.94
C CYS A 44 16.33 21.16 7.12
N SER A 45 16.95 22.31 6.89
CA SER A 45 17.01 23.45 7.80
C SER A 45 16.16 24.61 7.27
N CYS A 46 15.01 24.29 6.68
CA CYS A 46 14.19 25.23 5.93
C CYS A 46 13.45 26.20 6.86
N THR A 47 13.13 25.78 8.08
CA THR A 47 12.77 26.65 9.21
C THR A 47 13.75 26.44 10.36
N SER A 48 13.86 27.42 11.27
CA SER A 48 14.74 27.35 12.44
C SER A 48 14.41 26.19 13.39
N ALA A 49 13.24 25.56 13.23
CA ALA A 49 12.75 24.43 14.00
C ALA A 49 12.76 23.09 13.22
N GLY A 50 13.13 23.08 11.93
CA GLY A 50 13.17 21.87 11.11
C GLY A 50 12.52 22.03 9.74
N CYS A 51 11.88 20.97 9.25
CA CYS A 51 11.07 21.00 8.02
C CYS A 51 9.58 21.07 8.39
N ASP A 52 8.85 22.01 7.81
CA ASP A 52 7.39 22.15 8.05
C ASP A 52 6.55 21.15 7.22
N MET A 53 7.18 20.35 6.36
CA MET A 53 6.48 19.37 5.53
C MET A 53 5.99 18.19 6.36
N ALA A 54 4.72 17.81 6.21
CA ALA A 54 4.22 16.59 6.83
C ALA A 54 4.90 15.35 6.22
N VAL A 55 5.54 14.53 7.05
CA VAL A 55 6.01 13.20 6.65
C VAL A 55 4.79 12.28 6.49
N PRO A 56 4.69 11.45 5.44
CA PRO A 56 3.58 10.51 5.29
C PRO A 56 3.44 9.59 6.52
N LYS A 57 2.20 9.36 6.97
CA LYS A 57 1.92 8.58 8.20
C LYS A 57 2.55 7.18 8.18
N TYR A 58 2.62 6.54 7.02
CA TYR A 58 3.22 5.21 6.86
C TYR A 58 4.75 5.19 7.06
N GLU A 59 5.43 6.33 6.94
CA GLU A 59 6.87 6.45 7.26
C GLU A 59 7.12 6.77 8.74
N GLN A 60 6.06 7.13 9.48
CA GLN A 60 6.11 7.44 10.91
C GLN A 60 5.73 6.24 11.79
N ALA A 61 5.12 5.21 11.22
CA ALA A 61 4.73 4.03 11.97
C ALA A 61 5.98 3.29 12.44
N PRO A 62 6.15 3.06 13.75
CA PRO A 62 7.10 2.06 14.22
C PRO A 62 6.79 0.74 13.51
N LEU A 63 7.83 0.04 13.03
CA LEU A 63 7.72 -1.37 12.66
C LEU A 63 7.47 -2.18 13.94
N GLU A 64 6.31 -1.99 14.56
CA GLU A 64 5.78 -2.90 15.56
C GLU A 64 5.32 -4.13 14.79
N VAL A 65 6.29 -4.94 14.39
CA VAL A 65 6.03 -6.32 13.99
C VAL A 65 5.46 -6.96 15.25
N SER A 66 4.13 -7.03 15.34
CA SER A 66 3.48 -7.75 16.42
C SER A 66 3.96 -9.18 16.29
N ALA A 67 4.83 -9.60 17.22
CA ALA A 67 5.24 -10.98 17.31
C ALA A 67 3.96 -11.84 17.42
N PRO A 68 3.87 -12.96 16.68
CA PRO A 68 2.72 -13.84 16.80
C PRO A 68 2.62 -14.33 18.24
N GLY A 69 1.61 -13.84 18.97
CA GLY A 69 1.35 -14.27 20.34
C GLY A 69 0.86 -15.72 20.42
N GLN A 70 0.37 -16.24 19.29
CA GLN A 70 -0.18 -17.58 19.14
C GLN A 70 0.25 -18.14 17.77
N ILE A 71 0.63 -19.42 17.75
CA ILE A 71 1.00 -20.16 16.53
C ILE A 71 0.21 -21.47 16.57
N ARG A 72 -0.51 -21.80 15.49
CA ARG A 72 -1.20 -23.10 15.32
C ARG A 72 -0.33 -24.05 14.51
N GLU A 73 -0.57 -25.36 14.66
CA GLU A 73 -0.04 -26.34 13.72
C GLU A 73 -0.90 -26.32 12.44
N VAL A 74 -0.25 -26.38 11.29
CA VAL A 74 -0.93 -26.38 9.98
C VAL A 74 -0.40 -27.54 9.17
N THR A 75 -1.30 -28.40 8.73
CA THR A 75 -1.02 -29.52 7.83
C THR A 75 -0.97 -29.03 6.37
N GLU A 76 -0.31 -29.81 5.50
CA GLU A 76 -0.25 -29.46 4.07
C GLU A 76 -1.64 -29.54 3.41
N ASP A 77 -2.51 -30.48 3.84
CA ASP A 77 -3.89 -30.57 3.37
C ASP A 77 -4.71 -29.31 3.71
N GLU A 78 -4.51 -28.74 4.91
CA GLU A 78 -5.13 -27.48 5.31
C GLU A 78 -4.59 -26.30 4.48
N LYS A 79 -3.28 -26.25 4.20
CA LYS A 79 -2.71 -25.22 3.32
C LYS A 79 -3.26 -25.30 1.91
N ASP A 80 -3.38 -26.50 1.35
CA ASP A 80 -3.95 -26.71 0.01
C ASP A 80 -5.41 -26.25 -0.03
N LEU A 81 -6.17 -26.53 1.03
CA LEU A 81 -7.55 -26.06 1.16
C LEU A 81 -7.61 -24.53 1.24
N ILE A 82 -6.80 -23.89 2.09
CA ILE A 82 -6.71 -22.42 2.19
C ILE A 82 -6.35 -21.82 0.83
N GLN A 83 -5.36 -22.37 0.14
CA GLN A 83 -4.93 -21.91 -1.17
C GLN A 83 -6.09 -21.95 -2.18
N SER A 84 -6.85 -23.05 -2.20
CA SER A 84 -7.99 -23.21 -3.11
C SER A 84 -9.12 -22.20 -2.85
N LEU A 85 -9.40 -21.90 -1.58
CA LEU A 85 -10.41 -20.94 -1.16
C LEU A 85 -9.99 -19.50 -1.50
N LEU A 86 -8.72 -19.16 -1.25
CA LEU A 86 -8.16 -17.85 -1.59
C LEU A 86 -8.19 -17.59 -3.10
N HIS A 87 -7.85 -18.59 -3.92
CA HIS A 87 -7.97 -18.47 -5.39
C HIS A 87 -9.43 -18.36 -5.85
N THR A 88 -10.35 -19.06 -5.21
CA THR A 88 -11.79 -18.95 -5.52
C THR A 88 -12.30 -17.55 -5.21
N TYR A 89 -11.91 -16.99 -4.07
CA TYR A 89 -12.20 -15.59 -3.75
C TYR A 89 -11.57 -14.64 -4.77
N GLN A 90 -10.30 -14.81 -5.12
CA GLN A 90 -9.62 -14.02 -6.15
C GLN A 90 -10.38 -14.05 -7.49
N LEU A 91 -10.87 -15.22 -7.91
CA LEU A 91 -11.69 -15.36 -9.12
C LEU A 91 -13.02 -14.61 -8.99
N SER A 92 -13.67 -14.64 -7.83
CA SER A 92 -14.93 -13.93 -7.58
C SER A 92 -14.80 -12.40 -7.65
N LEU A 93 -13.60 -11.87 -7.41
CA LEU A 93 -13.31 -10.44 -7.52
C LEU A 93 -13.17 -9.95 -8.96
N ASN A 94 -12.96 -10.85 -9.92
CA ASN A 94 -12.87 -10.48 -11.32
C ASN A 94 -14.29 -10.30 -11.88
N PRO A 95 -14.74 -9.06 -12.17
CA PRO A 95 -16.00 -8.90 -12.87
C PRO A 95 -15.87 -9.56 -14.25
N GLU A 96 -16.92 -10.22 -14.73
CA GLU A 96 -17.02 -10.67 -16.14
C GLU A 96 -16.92 -9.53 -17.17
N SER A 97 -16.78 -8.30 -16.67
CA SER A 97 -16.46 -7.09 -17.43
C SER A 97 -15.17 -7.27 -18.22
N ARG A 98 -15.26 -7.00 -19.52
CA ARG A 98 -14.15 -6.95 -20.48
C ARG A 98 -13.24 -5.78 -20.14
N LEU A 99 -12.43 -5.91 -19.11
CA LEU A 99 -11.35 -4.98 -18.85
C LEU A 99 -10.34 -5.11 -20.01
N TYR A 100 -9.92 -3.97 -20.56
CA TYR A 100 -8.84 -3.93 -21.56
C TYR A 100 -7.47 -4.29 -20.94
N THR A 101 -7.40 -4.30 -19.60
CA THR A 101 -6.27 -4.69 -18.78
C THR A 101 -6.54 -6.05 -18.13
N ASN A 102 -5.48 -6.77 -17.74
CA ASN A 102 -5.63 -8.05 -17.06
C ASN A 102 -6.29 -7.82 -15.68
N SER A 103 -7.46 -8.44 -15.48
CA SER A 103 -8.33 -8.23 -14.31
C SER A 103 -7.64 -8.58 -12.99
N SER A 104 -6.73 -9.55 -13.01
CA SER A 104 -5.96 -10.00 -11.84
C SER A 104 -5.10 -8.91 -11.18
N TYR A 105 -4.74 -7.85 -11.90
CA TYR A 105 -3.97 -6.72 -11.33
C TYR A 105 -4.84 -5.61 -10.75
N CYS A 106 -6.15 -5.63 -10.99
CA CYS A 106 -7.04 -4.52 -10.63
C CYS A 106 -7.88 -4.80 -9.37
N THR A 107 -7.84 -6.03 -8.85
CA THR A 107 -8.66 -6.43 -7.69
C THR A 107 -8.04 -6.03 -6.35
N GLY A 108 -6.74 -5.78 -6.28
CA GLY A 108 -6.03 -5.60 -5.02
C GLY A 108 -5.80 -6.91 -4.24
N PHE A 109 -6.04 -8.06 -4.87
CA PHE A 109 -5.86 -9.39 -4.30
C PHE A 109 -4.96 -10.25 -5.20
N SER A 110 -3.65 -10.11 -5.01
CA SER A 110 -2.64 -10.71 -5.90
C SER A 110 -2.17 -12.10 -5.43
N ASP A 111 -1.49 -12.83 -6.31
CA ASP A 111 -0.89 -14.13 -5.97
C ASP A 111 0.22 -13.96 -4.91
N GLU A 112 0.92 -12.84 -4.88
CA GLU A 112 1.89 -12.54 -3.82
C GLU A 112 1.23 -12.44 -2.46
N LEU A 113 0.01 -11.89 -2.39
CA LEU A 113 -0.76 -11.87 -1.16
C LEU A 113 -1.18 -13.29 -0.75
N ILE A 114 -1.66 -14.11 -1.68
CA ILE A 114 -2.03 -15.50 -1.40
C ILE A 114 -0.82 -16.26 -0.82
N ASN A 115 0.34 -16.13 -1.44
CA ASN A 115 1.56 -16.78 -0.95
C ASN A 115 1.97 -16.28 0.44
N ALA A 116 1.87 -14.97 0.70
CA ALA A 116 2.15 -14.41 2.02
C ALA A 116 1.17 -14.91 3.10
N VAL A 117 -0.10 -15.09 2.76
CA VAL A 117 -1.09 -15.70 3.65
C VAL A 117 -0.74 -17.15 3.95
N LEU A 118 -0.33 -17.93 2.96
CA LEU A 118 0.07 -19.33 3.16
C LEU A 118 1.35 -19.46 4.01
N GLU A 119 2.30 -18.54 3.85
CA GLU A 119 3.52 -18.50 4.66
C GLU A 119 3.22 -18.20 6.14
N HIS A 120 2.28 -17.30 6.40
CA HIS A 120 1.94 -16.84 7.75
C HIS A 120 0.63 -17.41 8.30
N CYS A 121 0.00 -18.38 7.64
CA CYS A 121 -1.32 -18.91 8.03
C CYS A 121 -1.35 -19.45 9.47
N ALA A 122 -0.21 -19.93 9.97
CA ALA A 122 -0.06 -20.41 11.33
C ALA A 122 -0.19 -19.30 12.39
N GLU A 123 0.04 -18.04 12.01
CA GLU A 123 0.15 -16.87 12.89
C GLU A 123 -1.08 -15.95 12.81
N ILE A 124 -2.00 -16.18 11.86
CA ILE A 124 -3.12 -15.29 11.59
C ILE A 124 -4.32 -15.64 12.49
N PHE A 125 -4.55 -14.88 13.55
CA PHE A 125 -5.72 -15.02 14.44
C PHE A 125 -6.62 -13.79 14.48
N ASP A 126 -6.15 -12.65 13.97
CA ASP A 126 -6.86 -11.39 14.02
C ASP A 126 -6.61 -10.53 12.78
N LEU A 127 -7.51 -9.56 12.58
CA LEU A 127 -7.48 -8.66 11.43
C LEU A 127 -6.29 -7.68 11.50
N ASN A 128 -5.82 -7.32 12.69
CA ASN A 128 -4.69 -6.38 12.83
C ASN A 128 -3.39 -7.02 12.37
N PHE A 129 -3.18 -8.31 12.66
CA PHE A 129 -2.04 -9.08 12.20
C PHE A 129 -1.98 -9.08 10.67
N ILE A 130 -3.10 -9.32 9.99
CA ILE A 130 -3.18 -9.28 8.53
C ILE A 130 -2.82 -7.88 8.00
N MET A 131 -3.44 -6.84 8.54
CA MET A 131 -3.23 -5.46 8.06
C MET A 131 -1.81 -4.92 8.32
N ASN A 132 -1.13 -5.42 9.35
CA ASN A 132 0.20 -4.94 9.73
C ASN A 132 1.35 -5.77 9.13
N ASN A 133 1.12 -7.06 8.88
CA ASN A 133 2.19 -7.98 8.47
C ASN A 133 2.05 -8.48 7.01
N LEU A 134 0.85 -8.42 6.41
CA LEU A 134 0.62 -8.89 5.04
C LEU A 134 0.44 -7.71 4.08
N PRO A 135 0.71 -7.89 2.77
CA PRO A 135 0.54 -6.84 1.76
C PRO A 135 -0.94 -6.63 1.38
N VAL A 136 -1.80 -6.40 2.37
CA VAL A 136 -3.23 -6.10 2.22
C VAL A 136 -3.50 -4.63 2.47
N PHE A 137 -4.16 -3.99 1.50
CA PHE A 137 -4.52 -2.57 1.59
C PHE A 137 -6.03 -2.34 1.78
N SER A 138 -6.83 -3.41 1.64
CA SER A 138 -8.29 -3.37 1.81
C SER A 138 -8.71 -4.18 3.03
N LYS A 139 -9.41 -3.53 3.96
CA LYS A 139 -9.99 -4.21 5.13
C LYS A 139 -10.98 -5.30 4.72
N ARG A 140 -11.66 -5.15 3.58
CA ARG A 140 -12.58 -6.16 3.03
C ARG A 140 -11.83 -7.44 2.67
N HIS A 141 -10.67 -7.32 2.01
CA HIS A 141 -9.81 -8.49 1.72
C HIS A 141 -9.23 -9.09 3.00
N ALA A 142 -8.83 -8.27 3.98
CA ALA A 142 -8.32 -8.77 5.25
C ALA A 142 -9.37 -9.60 6.01
N GLN A 143 -10.62 -9.11 6.06
CA GLN A 143 -11.72 -9.84 6.68
C GLN A 143 -12.01 -11.15 5.96
N GLU A 144 -11.96 -11.15 4.63
CA GLU A 144 -12.18 -12.37 3.85
C GLU A 144 -11.10 -13.43 4.11
N ILE A 145 -9.82 -13.04 4.14
CA ILE A 145 -8.71 -13.93 4.50
C ILE A 145 -8.97 -14.54 5.90
N LEU A 146 -9.35 -13.70 6.85
CA LEU A 146 -9.64 -14.14 8.21
C LEU A 146 -10.84 -15.09 8.28
N ARG A 147 -11.87 -14.86 7.44
CA ARG A 147 -13.03 -15.75 7.31
C ARG A 147 -12.62 -17.12 6.79
N ILE A 148 -11.84 -17.17 5.71
CA ILE A 148 -11.34 -18.43 5.11
C ILE A 148 -10.54 -19.23 6.14
N LEU A 149 -9.66 -18.57 6.89
CA LEU A 149 -8.88 -19.24 7.95
C LEU A 149 -9.78 -19.74 9.09
N PHE A 150 -10.80 -18.98 9.46
CA PHE A 150 -11.79 -19.42 10.45
C PHE A 150 -12.57 -20.65 9.98
N GLU A 151 -12.97 -20.71 8.71
CA GLU A 151 -13.67 -21.87 8.13
C GLU A 151 -12.82 -23.14 8.08
N VAL A 152 -11.49 -23.00 7.93
CA VAL A 152 -10.58 -24.15 7.87
C VAL A 152 -10.20 -24.65 9.27
N PHE A 153 -9.92 -23.75 10.21
CA PHE A 153 -9.36 -24.11 11.52
C PHE A 153 -10.36 -24.11 12.67
N GLU A 154 -11.40 -23.26 12.60
CA GLU A 154 -12.42 -23.08 13.66
C GLU A 154 -11.86 -22.80 15.08
N ASP A 155 -10.63 -22.29 15.19
CA ASP A 155 -9.85 -22.21 16.43
C ASP A 155 -9.82 -20.82 17.10
N PHE A 156 -10.44 -19.81 16.48
CA PHE A 156 -10.57 -18.45 17.02
C PHE A 156 -11.96 -17.86 16.79
N LYS A 157 -12.26 -16.72 17.43
CA LYS A 157 -13.55 -16.03 17.23
C LYS A 157 -13.47 -15.08 16.05
N PHE A 158 -14.28 -15.34 15.03
CA PHE A 158 -14.48 -14.41 13.93
C PHE A 158 -15.58 -13.39 14.26
N THR A 159 -15.35 -12.13 13.92
CA THR A 159 -16.36 -11.06 14.01
C THR A 159 -16.43 -10.38 12.66
N GLU A 160 -17.59 -10.46 12.02
CA GLU A 160 -17.84 -9.76 10.76
C GLU A 160 -17.88 -8.25 11.01
N LEU A 161 -17.08 -7.50 10.24
CA LEU A 161 -17.22 -6.06 10.14
C LEU A 161 -18.17 -5.74 9.00
N ASP A 162 -19.06 -4.78 9.25
CA ASP A 162 -19.90 -4.20 8.23
C ASP A 162 -19.11 -3.11 7.50
N PHE A 163 -18.93 -3.28 6.19
CA PHE A 163 -18.31 -2.27 5.35
C PHE A 163 -19.41 -1.56 4.57
N PRO A 164 -19.55 -0.23 4.71
CA PRO A 164 -20.45 0.50 3.86
C PRO A 164 -20.07 0.26 2.38
N PRO A 165 -21.05 0.29 1.47
CA PRO A 165 -20.76 0.26 0.04
C PRO A 165 -19.74 1.37 -0.26
N GLU A 166 -18.72 1.06 -1.06
CA GLU A 166 -17.79 2.09 -1.50
C GLU A 166 -18.58 3.12 -2.29
N ASP A 167 -18.66 4.35 -1.77
CA ASP A 167 -19.17 5.48 -2.53
C ASP A 167 -18.25 5.64 -3.73
N PHE A 168 -18.70 5.13 -4.89
CA PHE A 168 -18.04 5.40 -6.15
C PHE A 168 -18.11 6.91 -6.37
N VAL A 169 -17.04 7.60 -6.01
CA VAL A 169 -16.86 9.00 -6.35
C VAL A 169 -16.73 9.00 -7.87
N VAL A 170 -17.82 9.40 -8.54
CA VAL A 170 -17.82 9.60 -9.98
C VAL A 170 -16.65 10.52 -10.29
N PRO A 171 -15.65 10.06 -11.07
CA PRO A 171 -14.53 10.91 -11.43
C PRO A 171 -15.10 12.16 -12.07
N ASP A 172 -14.81 13.34 -11.50
CA ASP A 172 -15.27 14.59 -12.08
C ASP A 172 -14.69 14.69 -13.51
N PRO A 173 -15.52 14.62 -14.56
CA PRO A 173 -15.03 14.67 -15.94
C PRO A 173 -14.37 16.02 -16.26
N ASN A 174 -14.59 17.04 -15.42
CA ASN A 174 -13.97 18.36 -15.52
C ASN A 174 -12.74 18.52 -14.62
N TYR A 175 -12.24 17.47 -13.96
CA TYR A 175 -10.96 17.50 -13.27
C TYR A 175 -9.79 17.50 -14.28
N MET A 176 -9.66 18.59 -15.05
CA MET A 176 -8.42 18.96 -15.71
C MET A 176 -7.55 19.64 -14.67
N GLY A 177 -6.70 18.87 -14.00
CA GLY A 177 -5.74 19.40 -13.05
C GLY A 177 -4.93 20.53 -13.70
N TYR A 178 -5.03 21.73 -13.10
CA TYR A 178 -4.18 22.91 -13.27
C TYR A 178 -3.11 22.79 -14.37
N PHE A 179 -3.52 22.97 -15.62
CA PHE A 179 -2.68 23.58 -16.63
C PHE A 179 -3.36 24.90 -16.97
N ASP A 180 -2.60 25.97 -16.80
CA ASP A 180 -2.89 27.35 -17.19
C ASP A 180 -3.72 28.18 -16.19
N GLU A 181 -3.02 28.92 -15.34
CA GLU A 181 -3.33 30.34 -15.17
C GLU A 181 -1.99 31.11 -15.16
N ASP A 182 -1.53 31.43 -16.37
CA ASP A 182 -0.65 32.58 -16.58
C ASP A 182 -1.38 33.81 -16.01
N THR A 183 -0.88 34.31 -14.89
CA THR A 183 -1.32 35.61 -14.36
C THR A 183 -0.67 36.73 -15.17
N GLU A 184 -1.11 36.91 -16.40
CA GLU A 184 -0.99 38.20 -17.08
C GLU A 184 -2.03 39.17 -16.52
N GLY A 185 -1.76 39.70 -15.33
CA GLY A 185 -2.47 40.83 -14.76
C GLY A 185 -2.15 42.10 -15.52
N THR A 186 -2.95 42.43 -16.54
CA THR A 186 -2.98 43.76 -17.14
C THR A 186 -3.74 44.73 -16.22
N GLY A 187 -2.99 45.68 -15.65
CA GLY A 187 -3.37 47.08 -15.44
C GLY A 187 -4.55 47.43 -14.52
N LEU A 188 -4.26 48.17 -13.45
CA LEU A 188 -4.91 49.46 -13.13
C LEU A 188 -4.26 50.12 -11.89
N SER A 189 -3.32 51.03 -12.13
CA SER A 189 -3.22 52.39 -11.56
C SER A 189 -1.96 53.08 -12.10
#